data_AF-A0A3D0HHC1-F1
#
_entry.id   AF-A0A3D0HHC1-F1
#
_cell.length_a   1.000
_cell.length_b   1.000
_cell.length_c   1.000
_cell.angle_alpha   90.00
_cell.angle_beta   90.00
_cell.angle_gamma   90.00
#
_symmetry.space_group_name_H-M   'P 1'
#
loop_
_entity.id
_entity.type
_entity.pdbx_description
1 polymer ?
#
loop_
_entity_poly.entity_id
_entity_poly.type
_entity_poly.pdbx_seq_one_letter_code
_entity_poly.pdbx_strand_id
1 'polypeptide(L)' 'PKSNRVALGIWSAREDIQRGVNSEVPAHLRDGHYEGAREFGHGVGYVYPHDDPRGFVEQQYMP' A
#
# COMPACT_ATOMS: atom_id res chain seq x y z
N PRO A 1 -14.51 -24.52 -11.65
CA PRO A 1 -15.38 -23.53 -10.96
C PRO A 1 -15.34 -22.14 -11.62
N LYS A 2 -16.43 -21.37 -11.54
CA LYS A 2 -16.51 -19.96 -12.00
C LYS A 2 -16.59 -19.04 -10.77
N SER A 3 -15.93 -17.88 -10.80
CA SER A 3 -15.93 -16.92 -9.70
C SER A 3 -15.76 -15.50 -10.23
N ASN A 4 -16.53 -14.55 -9.67
CA ASN A 4 -16.43 -13.12 -9.93
C ASN A 4 -15.81 -12.34 -8.75
N ARG A 5 -15.24 -13.02 -7.74
CA ARG A 5 -14.72 -12.37 -6.52
C ARG A 5 -13.66 -11.30 -6.81
N VAL A 6 -12.75 -11.56 -7.76
CA VAL A 6 -11.72 -10.59 -8.18
C VAL A 6 -12.37 -9.36 -8.83
N ALA A 7 -13.38 -9.56 -9.67
CA ALA A 7 -14.09 -8.46 -10.32
C ALA A 7 -14.79 -7.57 -9.28
N LEU A 8 -15.50 -8.17 -8.33
CA LEU A 8 -16.14 -7.43 -7.24
C LEU A 8 -15.13 -6.66 -6.38
N GLY A 9 -13.98 -7.25 -6.05
CA GLY A 9 -12.94 -6.57 -5.28
C GLY A 9 -12.38 -5.33 -5.98
N ILE A 10 -12.09 -5.44 -7.28
CA ILE A 10 -11.62 -4.31 -8.09
C ILE A 10 -12.70 -3.23 -8.21
N TRP A 11 -13.97 -3.62 -8.44
CA TRP A 11 -15.05 -2.66 -8.57
C TRP A 11 -15.32 -1.90 -7.28
N SER A 12 -15.27 -2.58 -6.12
CA SER A 12 -15.39 -1.94 -4.81
C SER A 12 -14.30 -0.91 -4.58
N ALA A 13 -13.03 -1.27 -4.83
CA ALA A 13 -11.91 -0.33 -4.67
C ALA A 13 -12.04 0.90 -5.59
N ARG A 14 -12.59 0.73 -6.81
CA ARG A 14 -12.87 1.85 -7.72
C ARG A 14 -13.99 2.76 -7.22
N GLU A 15 -15.02 2.18 -6.62
CA GLU A 15 -16.13 2.93 -6.06
C GLU A 15 -15.69 3.78 -4.85
N ASP A 16 -14.81 3.26 -4.00
CA ASP A 16 -14.27 4.01 -2.86
C ASP A 16 -13.56 5.30 -3.31
N ILE A 17 -12.74 5.22 -4.36
CA ILE A 17 -12.09 6.39 -4.95
C ILE A 17 -13.11 7.37 -5.55
N GLN A 18 -14.14 6.87 -6.25
CA GLN A 18 -15.19 7.72 -6.82
C GLN A 18 -16.02 8.45 -5.76
N ARG A 19 -16.16 7.84 -4.58
CA ARG A 19 -16.84 8.43 -3.41
C ARG A 19 -15.98 9.44 -2.64
N GLY A 20 -14.73 9.63 -3.06
CA GLY A 20 -13.83 10.63 -2.48
C GLY A 20 -12.97 10.12 -1.33
N VAL A 21 -12.81 8.81 -1.16
CA VAL A 21 -11.75 8.26 -0.29
C VAL A 21 -10.41 8.64 -0.90
N ASN A 22 -9.73 9.64 -0.31
CA ASN A 22 -8.52 10.26 -0.87
C ASN A 22 -7.36 10.33 0.14
N SER A 23 -7.20 9.30 0.95
CA SER A 23 -6.13 9.23 1.92
C SER A 23 -4.75 9.14 1.24
N GLU A 24 -3.75 9.79 1.83
CA GLU A 24 -2.40 9.77 1.29
C GLU A 24 -1.73 8.40 1.45
N VAL A 25 -0.75 8.11 0.60
CA VAL A 25 0.08 6.90 0.75
C VAL A 25 0.83 6.97 2.10
N PRO A 26 0.83 5.91 2.93
CA PRO A 26 1.62 5.87 4.15
C PRO A 26 3.11 6.14 3.89
N ALA A 27 3.77 6.92 4.75
CA ALA A 27 5.15 7.39 4.50
C ALA A 27 6.14 6.24 4.25
N HIS A 28 6.02 5.14 4.99
CA HIS A 28 6.85 3.94 4.82
C HIS A 28 6.58 3.17 3.51
N LEU A 29 5.52 3.50 2.77
CA LEU A 29 5.24 2.96 1.44
C LEU A 29 5.59 3.93 0.30
N ARG A 30 5.99 5.17 0.62
CA ARG A 30 6.42 6.16 -0.39
C ARG A 30 7.84 5.90 -0.85
N ASP A 31 8.14 6.36 -2.06
CA ASP A 31 9.48 6.24 -2.64
C ASP A 31 10.53 7.01 -1.82
N GLY A 32 11.57 6.30 -1.38
CA GLY A 32 12.68 6.83 -0.59
C GLY A 32 13.87 7.35 -1.42
N HIS A 33 13.83 7.23 -2.76
CA HIS A 33 15.02 7.40 -3.60
C HIS A 33 15.23 8.82 -4.16
N TYR A 34 14.24 9.71 -4.05
CA TYR A 34 14.34 11.04 -4.60
C TYR A 34 14.96 12.05 -3.61
N GLU A 35 15.48 13.15 -4.14
CA GLU A 35 16.08 14.23 -3.36
C GLU A 35 15.04 14.86 -2.42
N GLY A 36 15.26 14.74 -1.10
CA GLY A 36 14.33 15.20 -0.06
C GLY A 36 13.49 14.10 0.58
N ALA A 37 13.47 12.87 0.05
CA ALA A 37 12.67 11.77 0.61
C ALA A 37 12.99 11.50 2.10
N ARG A 38 14.27 11.62 2.49
CA ARG A 38 14.72 11.45 3.88
C ARG A 38 14.21 12.54 4.81
N GLU A 39 14.11 13.78 4.33
CA GLU A 39 13.59 14.91 5.11
C GLU A 39 12.09 14.77 5.36
N PHE A 40 11.36 14.23 4.38
CA PHE A 40 9.92 13.92 4.51
C PHE A 40 9.63 12.56 5.16
N GLY A 41 10.65 11.79 5.56
CA GLY A 41 10.48 10.47 6.18
C GLY A 41 9.93 9.38 5.25
N HIS A 42 10.04 9.56 3.94
CA HIS A 42 9.56 8.59 2.96
C HIS A 42 10.42 7.32 2.94
N GLY A 43 9.77 6.16 2.88
CA GLY A 43 10.40 4.84 2.95
C GLY A 43 10.95 4.47 4.34
N VAL A 44 10.96 5.41 5.30
CA VAL A 44 11.39 5.13 6.68
C VAL A 44 10.36 4.24 7.35
N GLY A 45 10.81 3.12 7.92
CA GLY A 45 9.93 2.13 8.55
C GLY A 45 9.35 1.09 7.59
N TYR A 46 9.71 1.13 6.29
CA TYR A 46 9.36 0.04 5.37
C TYR A 46 10.01 -1.26 5.82
N VAL A 47 9.20 -2.29 6.02
CA VAL A 47 9.67 -3.65 6.29
C VAL A 47 9.64 -4.45 4.99
N TYR A 48 10.81 -4.91 4.55
CA TYR A 48 10.95 -5.72 3.35
C TYR A 48 10.47 -7.16 3.64
N PRO A 49 9.36 -7.65 3.04
CA PRO A 49 8.76 -8.92 3.46
C PRO A 49 9.62 -10.15 3.20
N HIS A 50 10.59 -10.05 2.27
CA HIS A 50 11.46 -11.16 1.91
C HIS A 50 12.59 -11.41 2.91
N ASP A 51 12.82 -10.48 3.84
CA ASP A 51 13.72 -10.71 4.98
C ASP A 51 13.04 -11.56 6.06
N ASP A 52 11.71 -11.64 6.07
CA ASP A 52 10.97 -12.56 6.93
C ASP A 52 10.95 -13.97 6.29
N PRO A 53 11.32 -15.05 7.02
CA PRO A 53 11.30 -16.41 6.50
C PRO A 53 9.94 -16.88 5.97
N ARG A 54 8.84 -16.24 6.40
CA ARG A 54 7.47 -16.52 5.93
C ARG A 54 7.17 -15.83 4.61
N GLY A 55 8.01 -14.89 4.16
CA GLY A 55 7.75 -14.01 3.02
C GLY A 55 6.60 -13.03 3.28
N PHE A 56 6.29 -12.76 4.54
CA PHE A 56 5.16 -11.94 4.98
C PHE A 56 5.51 -11.16 6.23
N VAL A 57 5.08 -9.89 6.26
CA VAL A 57 5.19 -9.02 7.41
C VAL A 57 3.86 -8.32 7.65
N GLU A 58 3.48 -8.24 8.92
CA GLU A 58 2.35 -7.44 9.35
C GLU A 58 2.78 -5.97 9.36
N GLN A 59 2.25 -5.20 8.41
CA GLN A 59 2.53 -3.79 8.23
C GLN A 59 1.26 -3.10 7.74
N GLN A 60 1.11 -1.81 8.05
CA GLN A 60 0.02 -1.00 7.51
C GLN A 60 0.22 -0.82 5.99
N TYR A 61 -0.73 -1.26 5.16
CA TYR A 61 -0.65 -1.08 3.70
C TYR A 61 -1.71 -0.12 3.15
N MET A 62 -2.93 -0.20 3.68
CA MET A 62 -3.97 0.77 3.38
C MET A 62 -3.66 2.09 4.10
N PRO A 63 -4.14 3.24 3.63
CA PRO A 63 -4.13 4.47 4.40
C PRO A 63 -5.05 4.46 5.63
#